data_AF-A0A9E2I032-F1
#
_entry.id   AF-A0A9E2I032-F1
#
_cell.length_a   1.000
_cell.length_b   1.000
_cell.length_c   1.000
_cell.angle_alpha   90.00
_cell.angle_beta   90.00
_cell.angle_gamma   90.00
#
_symmetry.space_group_name_H-M   'P 1'
#
loop_
_entity.id
_entity.type
_entity.pdbx_description
1 polymer ?
#
loop_
_entity_poly.entity_id
_entity_poly.type
_entity_poly.pdbx_seq_one_letter_code
_entity_poly.pdbx_strand_id
1 'polypeptide(L)'
;PSNPTTGYSWFLLSYDHNLLTLNSHRFVPPAKQIPGAGGHEEWTFVITHAALSGSYVTHIRLIYARPWEIQKGIQTKDSNIKDIPIVISDR
;
A
#
# COMPACT_ATOMS: atom_id res chain seq x y z
N PRO A 1 8.56 6.08 2.11
CA PRO A 1 8.92 6.58 3.47
C PRO A 1 7.66 6.75 4.32
N SER A 2 7.74 6.37 5.60
CA SER A 2 6.67 6.52 6.60
C SER A 2 7.33 6.93 7.91
N ASN A 3 6.80 7.96 8.59
CA ASN A 3 7.33 8.38 9.89
C ASN A 3 6.21 8.30 10.95
N PRO A 4 6.12 7.19 11.70
CA PRO A 4 5.06 6.97 12.67
C PRO A 4 4.96 8.06 13.74
N THR A 5 6.06 8.77 14.03
CA THR A 5 6.09 9.85 15.04
C THR A 5 5.26 11.08 14.64
N THR A 6 4.90 11.21 13.35
CA THR A 6 4.06 12.30 12.83
C THR A 6 2.55 11.99 12.88
N GLY A 7 2.20 10.74 13.20
CA GLY A 7 0.85 10.19 13.14
C GLY A 7 0.39 9.79 11.73
N TYR A 8 1.21 10.00 10.70
CA TYR A 8 0.92 9.56 9.33
C TYR A 8 1.41 8.13 9.09
N SER A 9 0.64 7.37 8.32
CA SER A 9 1.00 6.03 7.85
C SER A 9 0.37 5.78 6.48
N TRP A 10 0.85 4.77 5.76
CA TRP A 10 0.19 4.31 4.54
C TRP A 10 -0.97 3.39 4.90
N PHE A 11 -2.13 3.60 4.27
CA PHE A 11 -3.31 2.77 4.44
C PHE A 11 -3.75 2.22 3.09
N LEU A 12 -4.12 0.95 3.06
CA LEU A 12 -4.64 0.29 1.88
C LEU A 12 -6.07 0.71 1.60
N LEU A 13 -6.29 1.36 0.46
CA LEU A 13 -7.62 1.77 0.01
C LEU A 13 -8.31 0.68 -0.77
N SER A 14 -7.61 0.11 -1.75
CA SER A 14 -8.17 -0.95 -2.59
C SER A 14 -7.08 -1.66 -3.38
N TYR A 15 -7.36 -2.91 -3.72
CA TYR A 15 -6.67 -3.70 -4.72
C TYR A 15 -7.65 -4.71 -5.31
N ASP A 16 -7.29 -5.35 -6.42
CA ASP A 16 -8.11 -6.41 -7.00
C ASP A 16 -7.91 -7.73 -6.25
N HIS A 17 -8.92 -8.11 -5.44
CA HIS A 17 -8.90 -9.35 -4.66
C HIS A 17 -8.97 -10.63 -5.50
N ASN A 18 -9.38 -10.53 -6.78
CA ASN A 18 -9.39 -11.69 -7.67
C ASN A 18 -7.99 -11.98 -8.21
N LEU A 19 -7.13 -10.96 -8.32
CA LEU A 19 -5.79 -11.07 -8.90
C LEU A 19 -4.68 -11.13 -7.85
N LEU A 20 -4.89 -10.47 -6.70
CA LEU A 20 -3.91 -10.33 -5.64
C LEU A 20 -4.51 -10.73 -4.28
N THR A 21 -3.67 -11.19 -3.38
CA THR A 21 -3.99 -11.37 -1.96
C THR A 21 -2.94 -10.67 -1.12
N LEU A 22 -3.37 -9.88 -0.14
CA LEU A 22 -2.46 -9.27 0.83
C LEU A 22 -1.91 -10.35 1.77
N ASN A 23 -0.61 -10.63 1.70
CA ASN A 23 0.07 -11.62 2.53
C ASN A 23 0.56 -11.04 3.84
N SER A 24 1.16 -9.83 3.81
CA SER A 24 1.66 -9.18 5.02
C SER A 24 1.82 -7.67 4.85
N HIS A 25 1.70 -6.96 5.96
CA HIS A 25 2.03 -5.54 6.08
C HIS A 25 2.85 -5.34 7.34
N ARG A 26 3.97 -4.62 7.24
CA ARG A 26 4.80 -4.25 8.40
C ARG A 26 5.50 -2.91 8.20
N PHE A 27 5.71 -2.20 9.30
CA PHE A 27 6.61 -1.05 9.33
C PHE A 27 8.04 -1.52 9.57
N VAL A 28 8.97 -1.03 8.77
CA VAL A 28 10.41 -1.27 8.91
C VAL A 28 11.07 0.02 9.39
N PRO A 29 11.61 0.05 10.62
CA PRO A 29 12.29 1.22 11.14
C PRO A 29 13.62 1.46 10.40
N PRO A 30 14.15 2.69 10.43
CA PRO A 30 15.45 2.99 9.85
C PRO A 30 16.57 2.18 10.51
N ALA A 31 17.59 1.81 9.74
CA ALA A 31 18.73 1.01 10.21
C ALA A 31 19.46 1.65 11.40
N LYS A 32 19.49 2.98 11.47
CA LYS A 32 19.92 3.73 12.66
C LYS A 32 18.68 4.14 13.45
N GLN A 33 18.57 3.64 14.68
CA GLN A 33 17.49 3.96 15.61
C GLN A 33 17.66 5.36 16.20
N ILE A 34 17.49 6.37 15.35
CA ILE A 34 17.49 7.77 15.77
C ILE A 34 16.04 8.15 16.09
N PRO A 35 15.75 8.68 17.30
CA PRO A 35 14.40 9.15 17.63
C PRO A 35 13.87 10.12 16.57
N GLY A 36 12.67 9.85 16.05
CA GLY A 36 12.04 10.68 15.02
C GLY A 36 12.48 10.41 13.58
N ALA A 37 13.43 9.51 13.34
CA ALA A 37 13.78 9.10 11.99
C ALA A 37 12.66 8.28 11.36
N GLY A 38 12.28 8.66 10.14
CA GLY A 38 11.31 7.91 9.35
C GLY A 38 11.87 6.55 8.90
N GLY A 39 10.98 5.59 8.72
CA GLY A 39 11.25 4.29 8.11
C GLY A 39 10.49 4.12 6.79
N HIS A 40 10.12 2.89 6.48
CA HIS A 40 9.25 2.55 5.35
C HIS A 40 8.26 1.46 5.72
N GLU A 41 7.20 1.34 4.93
CA GLU A 41 6.24 0.25 5.08
C GLU A 41 6.43 -0.76 3.98
N GLU A 42 6.42 -2.03 4.35
CA GLU A 42 6.51 -3.16 3.44
C GLU A 42 5.14 -3.80 3.34
N TRP A 43 4.62 -3.83 2.11
CA TRP A 43 3.37 -4.47 1.75
C TRP A 43 3.69 -5.63 0.81
N THR A 44 3.35 -6.85 1.22
CA THR A 44 3.60 -8.06 0.44
C THR A 44 2.28 -8.57 -0.09
N PHE A 45 2.17 -8.64 -1.42
CA PHE A 45 1.04 -9.23 -2.12
C PHE A 45 1.49 -10.50 -2.82
N VAL A 46 0.63 -11.50 -2.84
CA VAL A 46 0.81 -12.72 -3.62
C VAL A 46 -0.22 -12.75 -4.75
N ILE A 47 0.19 -13.29 -5.89
CA ILE A 47 -0.67 -13.45 -7.07
C ILE A 47 -1.61 -14.63 -6.82
N THR A 48 -2.88 -14.50 -7.18
CA THR A 48 -3.86 -15.59 -7.06
C THR A 48 -3.71 -16.58 -8.22
N HIS A 49 -4.30 -17.77 -8.08
CA HIS A 49 -4.38 -18.74 -9.18
C HIS A 49 -5.13 -18.19 -10.40
N ALA A 50 -6.15 -17.35 -10.20
CA ALA A 50 -6.91 -16.75 -11.29
C ALA A 50 -6.03 -15.85 -12.17
N ALA A 51 -5.13 -15.08 -11.54
CA ALA A 51 -4.18 -14.22 -12.23
C ALA A 51 -3.10 -14.97 -13.02
N LEU A 52 -2.97 -16.29 -12.86
CA LEU A 52 -2.07 -17.12 -13.67
C LEU A 52 -2.65 -17.49 -15.04
N SER A 53 -3.95 -17.23 -15.27
CA SER A 53 -4.66 -17.66 -16.48
C SER A 53 -4.51 -16.70 -17.67
N GLY A 54 -3.70 -15.65 -17.53
CA GLY A 54 -3.44 -14.68 -18.59
C GLY A 54 -2.68 -13.45 -18.11
N SER A 55 -2.61 -12.45 -18.98
CA SER A 55 -1.99 -11.16 -18.70
C SER A 55 -3.01 -10.13 -18.20
N TYR A 56 -2.72 -9.49 -17.08
CA TYR A 56 -3.61 -8.52 -16.42
C TYR A 56 -2.85 -7.25 -16.02
N VAL A 57 -3.57 -6.13 -16.02
CA VAL A 57 -3.13 -4.89 -15.38
C VAL A 57 -4.09 -4.59 -14.24
N THR A 58 -3.55 -4.45 -13.04
CA THR A 58 -4.32 -4.09 -11.84
C THR A 58 -3.64 -2.95 -11.10
N HIS A 59 -4.34 -2.36 -10.14
CA HIS A 59 -3.87 -1.20 -9.38
C HIS A 59 -3.98 -1.46 -7.89
N ILE A 60 -2.92 -1.09 -7.16
CA ILE A 60 -2.92 -1.01 -5.70
C ILE A 60 -3.01 0.47 -5.34
N ARG A 61 -4.03 0.86 -4.59
CA ARG A 61 -4.21 2.24 -4.10
C ARG A 61 -3.92 2.31 -2.61
N LEU A 62 -2.97 3.14 -2.25
CA LEU A 62 -2.60 3.46 -0.87
C LEU A 62 -2.88 4.93 -0.58
N ILE A 63 -3.16 5.31 0.66
CA ILE A 63 -3.24 6.72 1.08
C ILE A 63 -2.25 6.99 2.21
N TYR A 64 -1.56 8.11 2.15
CA TYR A 64 -0.74 8.60 3.26
C TYR A 64 -1.53 9.59 4.12
N ALA A 65 -2.04 9.12 5.26
CA ALA A 65 -2.95 9.91 6.09
C ALA A 65 -2.78 9.58 7.57
N ARG A 66 -3.47 10.34 8.43
CA ARG A 66 -3.73 9.95 9.82
C ARG A 66 -5.00 9.08 9.89
N PRO A 67 -5.09 8.12 10.84
CA PRO A 67 -6.25 7.24 10.95
C PRO A 67 -7.60 7.97 11.00
N TRP A 68 -7.65 9.13 11.67
CA TRP A 68 -8.87 9.92 11.83
C TRP A 68 -9.22 10.81 10.62
N GLU A 69 -8.32 10.96 9.65
CA GLU A 69 -8.61 11.65 8.39
C GLU A 69 -9.39 10.74 7.43
N ILE A 70 -9.11 9.42 7.48
CA ILE A 70 -9.76 8.40 6.67
C ILE A 70 -11.25 8.26 7.02
N GLN A 71 -11.59 8.37 8.30
CA GLN A 71 -12.97 8.24 8.78
C GLN A 71 -13.89 9.38 8.31
N LYS A 72 -13.33 10.52 7.92
CA LYS A 72 -14.10 11.68 7.43
C LYS A 72 -14.51 11.55 5.95
N GLY A 73 -14.15 10.44 5.31
CA GLY A 73 -14.36 10.20 3.89
C GLY A 73 -13.14 10.61 3.07
N ILE A 74 -12.59 9.66 2.31
CA ILE A 74 -11.47 9.90 1.40
C ILE A 74 -12.03 10.37 0.07
N GLN A 75 -11.55 11.51 -0.44
CA GLN A 75 -11.86 11.92 -1.80
C GLN A 75 -10.81 11.36 -2.74
N THR A 76 -11.23 10.79 -3.87
CA THR A 76 -10.34 10.17 -4.87
C THR A 76 -9.35 11.16 -5.51
N LYS A 77 -9.48 12.46 -5.25
CA LYS A 77 -8.56 13.53 -5.68
C LYS A 77 -7.54 13.94 -4.61
N ASP A 78 -7.52 13.27 -3.46
CA ASP A 78 -6.57 13.59 -2.41
C ASP A 78 -5.16 13.31 -2.91
N SER A 79 -4.30 14.33 -2.92
CA SER A 79 -2.90 14.29 -3.38
C SER A 79 -2.02 13.29 -2.61
N ASN A 80 -2.56 12.71 -1.55
CA ASN A 80 -1.91 11.74 -0.68
C ASN A 80 -2.21 10.29 -1.10
N ILE A 81 -3.05 10.08 -2.13
CA ILE A 81 -3.30 8.78 -2.71
C ILE A 81 -2.16 8.43 -3.67
N LYS A 82 -1.60 7.25 -3.48
CA LYS A 82 -0.64 6.63 -4.39
C LYS A 82 -1.31 5.48 -5.11
N ASP A 83 -1.45 5.64 -6.42
CA ASP A 83 -1.92 4.61 -7.33
C ASP A 83 -0.72 3.89 -7.95
N ILE A 84 -0.65 2.57 -7.78
CA ILE A 84 0.49 1.74 -8.18
C ILE A 84 -0.01 0.72 -9.20
N PRO A 85 0.32 0.88 -10.49
CA PRO A 85 -0.01 -0.12 -11.50
C PRO A 85 0.88 -1.36 -11.34
N ILE A 86 0.26 -2.53 -11.39
CA ILE A 86 0.90 -3.84 -11.35
C ILE A 86 0.54 -4.56 -12.64
N VAL A 87 1.57 -4.95 -13.38
CA VAL A 87 1.43 -5.78 -14.59
C VAL A 87 1.73 -7.21 -14.20
N ILE A 88 0.76 -8.10 -14.43
CA ILE A 88 0.90 -9.54 -14.31
C ILE A 88 0.94 -10.08 -15.74
N SER A 89 2.02 -10.74 -16.11
CA SER A 89 2.19 -11.34 -17.44
C SER A 89 2.29 -12.85 -17.28
N ASP A 90 1.53 -13.59 -18.08
CA ASP A 90 1.93 -14.94 -18.43
C ASP A 90 3.21 -14.87 -19.30
N ARG A 91 4.14 -15.80 -19.08
CA ARG A 91 5.40 -15.87 -19.84
C ARG A 91 5.20 -16.72 -21.09
#